data_AF-A0A397M213-F1
#
_entry.id   AF-A0A397M213-F1
#
_cell.length_a   1.000
_cell.length_b   1.000
_cell.length_c   1.000
_cell.angle_alpha   90.00
_cell.angle_beta   90.00
_cell.angle_gamma   90.00
#
_symmetry.space_group_name_H-M   'P 1'
#
loop_
_entity.id
_entity.type
_entity.pdbx_description
1 polymer ?
#
loop_
_entity_poly.entity_id
_entity_poly.type
_entity_poly.pdbx_seq_one_letter_code
_entity_poly.pdbx_strand_id
1 'polypeptide(L)'
;MKPAELKARFPTEAALCTCLIDCLTAAGGWEIYPETAGFDILAVWRATGHQLGIEAKLQLNAKVADQILPAHWSNSDQRGPDFRAVLVPCTTEANYGIARMLDALGVQVLVPDSCTSRWNPQPGEGIQREVHRHGLHQAAPWDRASGDLREWGPTAWFDWNPTKRCELPEFVPKVAAGVPAPLQLTPWKVGALKVLADLELDGFTTAKGVRAHGVDPRRFCATDGWLKQLGGGKWARGTLPAFEDQHPEAYAQVLAQARAARAVSDPKKTLEQKT
;
A
#
# COMPACT_ATOMS: atom_id res chain seq x y z
N MET A 1 27.17 -13.89 2.07
CA MET A 1 27.60 -12.51 1.75
C MET A 1 27.98 -11.80 3.04
N LYS A 2 29.03 -10.96 3.06
CA LYS A 2 29.42 -10.20 4.26
C LYS A 2 28.43 -9.05 4.49
N PRO A 3 28.21 -8.59 5.75
CA PRO A 3 27.32 -7.47 6.04
C PRO A 3 27.60 -6.19 5.24
N ALA A 4 28.87 -5.90 4.94
CA ALA A 4 29.27 -4.73 4.16
C ALA A 4 28.83 -4.81 2.68
N GLU A 5 28.90 -5.99 2.07
CA GLU A 5 28.48 -6.24 0.69
C GLU A 5 26.95 -6.14 0.57
N LEU A 6 26.22 -6.67 1.56
CA LEU A 6 24.76 -6.55 1.65
C LEU A 6 24.32 -5.10 1.76
N LYS A 7 24.96 -4.33 2.64
CA LYS A 7 24.69 -2.90 2.81
C LYS A 7 25.03 -2.08 1.57
N ALA A 8 26.07 -2.47 0.82
CA ALA A 8 26.41 -1.81 -0.45
C ALA A 8 25.34 -2.06 -1.53
N ARG A 9 24.75 -3.26 -1.55
CA ARG A 9 23.73 -3.66 -2.54
C ARG A 9 22.33 -3.16 -2.19
N PHE A 10 21.96 -3.24 -0.91
CA PHE A 10 20.67 -2.81 -0.38
C PHE A 10 20.92 -1.95 0.86
N PRO A 11 21.17 -0.63 0.69
CA PRO A 11 21.52 0.25 1.79
C PRO A 11 20.35 0.50 2.76
N THR A 12 19.11 0.35 2.29
CA THR A 12 17.88 0.61 3.05
C THR A 12 16.79 -0.39 2.67
N GLU A 13 15.81 -0.60 3.56
CA GLU A 13 14.58 -1.33 3.21
C GLU A 13 13.89 -0.70 2.00
N ALA A 14 13.86 0.63 1.89
CA ALA A 14 13.26 1.32 0.75
C ALA A 14 13.91 0.99 -0.60
N ALA A 15 15.24 0.84 -0.67
CA ALA A 15 15.93 0.41 -1.88
C ALA A 15 15.54 -1.03 -2.27
N LEU A 16 15.38 -1.90 -1.27
CA LEU A 16 14.95 -3.28 -1.45
C LEU A 16 13.50 -3.35 -1.95
N CYS A 17 12.59 -2.58 -1.34
CA CYS A 17 11.20 -2.44 -1.77
C CYS A 17 11.09 -1.91 -3.20
N THR A 18 11.84 -0.85 -3.54
CA THR A 18 11.84 -0.25 -4.89
C THR A 18 12.16 -1.31 -5.95
N CYS A 19 13.20 -2.10 -5.74
CA CYS A 19 13.58 -3.14 -6.69
C CYS A 19 12.49 -4.22 -6.86
N LEU A 20 11.79 -4.60 -5.78
CA LEU A 20 10.66 -5.53 -5.88
C LEU A 20 9.47 -4.92 -6.62
N ILE A 21 9.13 -3.67 -6.32
CA ILE A 21 8.04 -2.94 -7.00
C ILE A 21 8.33 -2.86 -8.51
N ASP A 22 9.56 -2.55 -8.91
CA ASP A 22 9.96 -2.51 -10.32
C ASP A 22 9.77 -3.89 -10.99
N CYS A 23 10.19 -4.97 -10.31
CA CYS A 23 10.03 -6.33 -10.83
C CYS A 23 8.55 -6.75 -10.94
N LEU A 24 7.73 -6.44 -9.94
CA LEU A 24 6.29 -6.73 -9.96
C LEU A 24 5.57 -5.92 -11.05
N THR A 25 5.95 -4.65 -11.22
CA THR A 25 5.40 -3.78 -12.25
C THR A 25 5.78 -4.29 -13.64
N ALA A 26 7.04 -4.70 -13.84
CA ALA A 26 7.51 -5.26 -15.10
C ALA A 26 6.86 -6.63 -15.42
N ALA A 27 6.60 -7.46 -14.41
CA ALA A 27 5.88 -8.72 -14.56
C ALA A 27 4.42 -8.51 -14.98
N GLY A 28 3.83 -7.36 -14.64
CA GLY A 28 2.45 -7.03 -14.94
C GLY A 28 1.43 -7.72 -14.02
N GLY A 29 0.17 -7.34 -14.17
CA GLY A 29 -0.96 -7.92 -13.42
C GLY A 29 -1.15 -7.41 -11.98
N TRP A 30 -0.12 -6.81 -11.37
CA TRP A 30 -0.22 -6.21 -10.04
C TRP A 30 -0.58 -4.72 -10.07
N GLU A 31 -1.35 -4.29 -9.07
CA GLU A 31 -1.45 -2.91 -8.62
C GLU A 31 -0.77 -2.78 -7.27
N ILE A 32 0.18 -1.87 -7.14
CA ILE A 32 1.03 -1.75 -5.97
C ILE A 32 0.53 -0.60 -5.10
N TYR A 33 0.25 -0.89 -3.83
CA TYR A 33 -0.11 0.07 -2.80
C TYR A 33 1.02 0.14 -1.75
N PRO A 34 1.98 1.08 -1.90
CA PRO A 34 3.02 1.31 -0.90
C PRO A 34 2.41 1.71 0.45
N GLU A 35 3.04 1.28 1.53
CA GLU A 35 2.74 1.75 2.90
C GLU A 35 1.25 1.66 3.27
N THR A 36 0.65 0.50 2.96
CA THR A 36 -0.80 0.31 3.04
C THR A 36 -1.15 -0.86 3.96
N ALA A 37 -2.17 -0.66 4.78
CA ALA A 37 -2.69 -1.65 5.72
C ALA A 37 -1.65 -2.24 6.69
N GLY A 38 -0.60 -1.48 7.01
CA GLY A 38 0.47 -1.89 7.91
C GLY A 38 1.58 -2.73 7.27
N PHE A 39 1.58 -2.87 5.95
CA PHE A 39 2.66 -3.51 5.18
C PHE A 39 3.47 -2.46 4.42
N ASP A 40 4.77 -2.70 4.26
CA ASP A 40 5.63 -1.88 3.38
C ASP A 40 5.09 -1.87 1.94
N ILE A 41 4.63 -3.04 1.46
CA ILE A 41 3.96 -3.19 0.16
C ILE A 41 2.70 -4.04 0.32
N LEU A 42 1.57 -3.52 -0.14
CA LEU A 42 0.36 -4.31 -0.40
C LEU A 42 0.15 -4.39 -1.91
N ALA A 43 0.39 -5.55 -2.52
CA ALA A 43 0.18 -5.77 -3.95
C ALA A 43 -1.17 -6.43 -4.21
N VAL A 44 -1.91 -5.95 -5.20
CA VAL A 44 -3.25 -6.44 -5.55
C VAL A 44 -3.24 -7.02 -6.96
N TRP A 45 -3.60 -8.29 -7.13
CA TRP A 45 -3.72 -8.88 -8.45
C TRP A 45 -4.98 -8.37 -9.14
N ARG A 46 -4.81 -7.54 -10.19
CA ARG A 46 -5.89 -6.76 -10.81
C ARG A 46 -7.08 -7.62 -11.26
N ALA A 47 -6.83 -8.83 -11.76
CA ALA A 47 -7.88 -9.68 -12.32
C ALA A 47 -8.84 -10.26 -11.27
N THR A 48 -8.39 -10.42 -10.01
CA THR A 48 -9.14 -11.16 -8.97
C THR A 48 -9.29 -10.42 -7.65
N GLY A 49 -8.50 -9.35 -7.46
CA GLY A 49 -8.43 -8.61 -6.22
C GLY A 49 -7.71 -9.33 -5.07
N HIS A 50 -7.07 -10.48 -5.30
CA HIS A 50 -6.22 -11.11 -4.29
C HIS A 50 -5.09 -10.16 -3.87
N GLN A 51 -4.77 -10.17 -2.59
CA GLN A 51 -3.82 -9.29 -1.95
C GLN A 51 -2.61 -10.08 -1.44
N LEU A 52 -1.43 -9.52 -1.69
CA LEU A 52 -0.15 -9.96 -1.14
C LEU A 52 0.42 -8.85 -0.26
N GLY A 53 0.45 -9.09 1.05
CA GLY A 53 1.11 -8.20 2.01
C GLY A 53 2.58 -8.57 2.17
N ILE A 54 3.47 -7.59 2.10
CA ILE A 54 4.91 -7.78 2.13
C ILE A 54 5.54 -6.86 3.19
N GLU A 55 6.31 -7.45 4.09
CA GLU A 55 7.18 -6.74 5.04
C GLU A 55 8.64 -6.88 4.58
N ALA A 56 9.37 -5.78 4.49
CA ALA A 56 10.76 -5.74 4.09
C ALA A 56 11.67 -5.51 5.30
N LYS A 57 12.78 -6.26 5.34
CA LYS A 57 13.82 -6.03 6.35
C LYS A 57 15.21 -6.28 5.80
N LEU A 58 16.19 -5.52 6.27
CA LEU A 58 17.59 -5.79 5.94
C LEU A 58 18.11 -7.08 6.61
N GLN A 59 17.46 -7.55 7.67
CA GLN A 59 17.79 -8.82 8.32
C GLN A 59 16.52 -9.53 8.76
N LEU A 60 16.43 -10.83 8.45
CA LEU A 60 15.39 -11.70 9.01
C LEU A 60 15.66 -11.95 10.49
N ASN A 61 14.68 -11.59 11.33
CA ASN A 61 14.71 -11.80 12.78
C ASN A 61 13.29 -12.05 13.31
N ALA A 62 13.17 -12.37 14.60
CA ALA A 62 11.88 -12.70 15.23
C ALA A 62 10.88 -11.53 15.22
N LYS A 63 11.34 -10.27 15.22
CA LYS A 63 10.45 -9.11 15.14
C LYS A 63 9.73 -9.04 13.79
N VAL A 64 10.43 -9.38 12.71
CA VAL A 64 9.81 -9.47 11.37
C VAL A 64 8.74 -10.57 11.35
N ALA A 65 8.99 -11.70 12.02
CA ALA A 65 7.99 -12.77 12.14
C ALA A 65 6.74 -12.33 12.91
N ASP A 66 6.92 -11.59 14.01
CA ASP A 66 5.81 -11.01 14.79
C ASP A 66 5.01 -9.98 13.99
N GLN A 67 5.67 -9.16 13.16
CA GLN A 67 5.02 -8.17 12.29
C GLN A 67 4.21 -8.82 11.15
N ILE A 68 4.74 -9.87 10.52
CA ILE A 68 4.12 -10.45 9.33
C ILE A 68 2.99 -11.43 9.66
N LEU A 69 3.00 -12.08 10.83
CA LEU A 69 1.96 -13.04 11.23
C LEU A 69 0.71 -12.30 11.74
N PRO A 70 -0.50 -12.88 11.57
CA PRO A 70 -1.71 -12.30 12.16
C PRO A 70 -1.61 -12.21 13.70
N ALA A 71 -2.24 -11.19 14.28
CA ALA A 71 -2.32 -11.04 15.73
C ALA A 71 -3.07 -12.22 16.38
N HIS A 72 -2.46 -12.82 17.41
CA HIS A 72 -2.87 -14.12 17.95
C HIS A 72 -4.05 -14.08 18.96
N TRP A 73 -4.68 -12.91 19.18
CA TRP A 73 -5.75 -12.75 20.18
C TRP A 73 -7.06 -12.11 19.69
N SER A 74 -7.19 -11.81 18.39
CA SER A 74 -8.36 -11.11 17.85
C SER A 74 -9.17 -12.01 16.91
N ASN A 75 -10.08 -12.80 17.48
CA ASN A 75 -10.96 -13.70 16.72
C ASN A 75 -12.14 -12.99 16.01
N SER A 76 -12.32 -11.68 16.17
CA SER A 76 -13.52 -10.98 15.67
C SER A 76 -13.35 -10.34 14.28
N ASP A 77 -12.13 -10.06 13.83
CA ASP A 77 -11.85 -9.53 12.49
C ASP A 77 -10.55 -10.13 11.95
N GLN A 78 -10.65 -11.25 11.22
CA GLN A 78 -9.52 -11.87 10.50
C GLN A 78 -9.22 -11.12 9.20
N ARG A 79 -9.18 -9.79 9.29
CA ARG A 79 -8.86 -8.95 8.14
C ARG A 79 -7.38 -9.07 7.81
N GLY A 80 -7.08 -9.19 6.53
CA GLY A 80 -5.71 -9.25 6.06
C GLY A 80 -5.59 -9.48 4.56
N PRO A 81 -4.36 -9.58 4.05
CA PRO A 81 -4.13 -10.05 2.70
C PRO A 81 -4.37 -11.57 2.61
N ASP A 82 -4.69 -12.04 1.41
CA ASP A 82 -4.82 -13.46 1.08
C ASP A 82 -3.46 -14.17 1.24
N PHE A 83 -2.36 -13.48 0.90
CA PHE A 83 -1.01 -14.01 0.90
C PHE A 83 -0.02 -13.10 1.65
N ARG A 84 1.06 -13.69 2.17
CA ARG A 84 2.05 -12.98 2.99
C ARG A 84 3.47 -13.33 2.59
N ALA A 85 4.33 -12.31 2.52
CA ALA A 85 5.75 -12.49 2.27
C ALA A 85 6.62 -11.58 3.13
N VAL A 86 7.85 -12.05 3.36
CA VAL A 86 8.94 -11.25 3.91
C VAL A 86 10.00 -11.08 2.83
N LEU A 87 10.41 -9.83 2.60
CA LEU A 87 11.48 -9.49 1.66
C LEU A 87 12.76 -9.18 2.44
N VAL A 88 13.79 -10.00 2.24
CA VAL A 88 15.12 -9.80 2.87
C VAL A 88 16.21 -9.95 1.82
N PRO A 89 17.32 -9.21 1.91
CA PRO A 89 18.36 -9.25 0.89
C PRO A 89 19.09 -10.60 0.85
N CYS A 90 19.23 -11.27 2.00
CA CYS A 90 19.82 -12.59 2.13
C CYS A 90 19.35 -13.29 3.42
N THR A 91 19.56 -14.60 3.48
CA THR A 91 19.53 -15.39 4.73
C THR A 91 20.95 -15.80 5.13
N THR A 92 21.15 -16.02 6.42
CA THR A 92 22.38 -16.57 7.01
C THR A 92 22.05 -17.87 7.75
N GLU A 93 23.06 -18.67 8.09
CA GLU A 93 22.89 -19.87 8.93
C GLU A 93 22.11 -19.57 10.23
N ALA A 94 22.33 -18.38 10.82
CA ALA A 94 21.70 -17.97 12.06
C ALA A 94 20.19 -17.69 11.95
N ASN A 95 19.68 -17.34 10.76
CA ASN A 95 18.27 -17.04 10.55
C ASN A 95 17.57 -17.95 9.54
N TYR A 96 18.27 -18.94 8.98
CA TYR A 96 17.69 -19.93 8.09
C TYR A 96 16.55 -20.72 8.75
N GLY A 97 16.69 -21.02 10.06
CA GLY A 97 15.62 -21.65 10.84
C GLY A 97 14.35 -20.80 10.89
N ILE A 98 14.47 -19.47 10.96
CA ILE A 98 13.33 -18.54 10.94
C ILE A 98 12.67 -18.56 9.57
N ALA A 99 13.46 -18.56 8.48
CA ALA A 99 12.91 -18.61 7.13
C ALA A 99 12.10 -19.89 6.90
N ARG A 100 12.65 -21.04 7.32
CA ARG A 100 11.94 -22.33 7.26
C ARG A 100 10.68 -22.35 8.11
N MET A 101 10.70 -21.75 9.29
CA MET A 101 9.54 -21.65 10.16
C MET A 101 8.44 -20.79 9.52
N LEU A 102 8.79 -19.64 8.93
CA LEU A 102 7.84 -18.76 8.24
C LEU A 102 7.21 -19.46 7.03
N ASP A 103 8.02 -20.15 6.23
CA ASP A 103 7.53 -20.93 5.09
C ASP A 103 6.54 -22.03 5.54
N ALA A 104 6.87 -22.75 6.61
CA ALA A 104 5.96 -23.73 7.22
C ALA A 104 4.67 -23.12 7.80
N LEU A 105 4.67 -21.83 8.10
CA LEU A 105 3.50 -21.06 8.56
C LEU A 105 2.77 -20.36 7.40
N GLY A 106 3.15 -20.61 6.15
CA GLY A 106 2.49 -20.01 4.99
C GLY A 106 2.91 -18.57 4.68
N VAL A 107 4.12 -18.17 5.12
CA VAL A 107 4.72 -16.87 4.80
C VAL A 107 5.98 -17.11 3.95
N GLN A 108 5.95 -16.65 2.69
CA GLN A 108 7.07 -16.82 1.78
C GLN A 108 8.21 -15.86 2.15
N VAL A 109 9.46 -16.35 2.14
CA VAL A 109 10.64 -15.49 2.33
C VAL A 109 11.32 -15.28 0.99
N LEU A 110 11.18 -14.08 0.44
CA LEU A 110 11.78 -13.69 -0.84
C LEU A 110 13.24 -13.29 -0.59
N VAL A 111 14.17 -14.08 -1.14
CA VAL A 111 15.61 -13.94 -0.90
C VAL A 111 16.36 -13.81 -2.24
N PRO A 112 16.62 -12.57 -2.72
CA PRO A 112 17.28 -12.33 -4.01
C PRO A 112 18.67 -12.97 -4.11
N ASP A 113 19.38 -13.04 -2.98
CA ASP A 113 20.70 -13.64 -2.87
C ASP A 113 20.62 -14.83 -1.90
N SER A 114 19.98 -15.91 -2.35
CA SER A 114 20.01 -17.16 -1.59
C SER A 114 21.45 -17.68 -1.53
N CYS A 115 21.83 -18.19 -0.36
CA CYS A 115 23.19 -18.57 0.05
C CYS A 115 23.91 -19.61 -0.82
N THR A 116 23.39 -19.96 -1.99
CA THR A 116 23.83 -21.08 -2.82
C THR A 116 24.49 -20.71 -4.15
N SER A 117 24.55 -19.45 -4.60
CA SER A 117 25.01 -19.17 -5.97
C SER A 117 26.41 -18.56 -6.12
N ARG A 118 27.26 -19.30 -6.85
CA ARG A 118 28.52 -18.92 -7.54
C ARG A 118 28.38 -17.81 -8.60
N TRP A 119 27.25 -17.11 -8.62
CA TRP A 119 26.88 -16.14 -9.64
C TRP A 119 26.82 -14.74 -9.02
N ASN A 120 27.29 -13.73 -9.76
CA ASN A 120 27.26 -12.34 -9.35
C ASN A 120 26.18 -11.59 -10.15
N PRO A 121 24.88 -11.81 -9.87
CA PRO A 121 23.80 -11.19 -10.62
C PRO A 121 23.83 -9.67 -10.45
N GLN A 122 23.38 -8.92 -11.46
CA GLN A 122 23.22 -7.46 -11.35
C GLN A 122 22.15 -7.11 -10.28
N PRO A 123 22.11 -5.86 -9.78
CA PRO A 123 20.98 -5.39 -8.97
C PRO A 123 19.64 -5.63 -9.69
N GLY A 124 18.62 -6.09 -8.98
CA GLY A 124 17.32 -6.43 -9.57
C GLY A 124 17.19 -7.84 -10.13
N GLU A 125 18.20 -8.40 -10.82
CA GLU A 125 18.14 -9.76 -11.40
C GLU A 125 17.83 -10.86 -10.36
N GLY A 126 18.40 -10.72 -9.15
CA GLY A 126 18.10 -11.63 -8.04
C GLY A 126 16.64 -11.55 -7.60
N ILE A 127 16.07 -10.34 -7.51
CA ILE A 127 14.68 -10.13 -7.11
C ILE A 127 13.74 -10.62 -8.21
N GLN A 128 14.05 -10.32 -9.47
CA GLN A 128 13.29 -10.81 -10.62
C GLN A 128 13.26 -12.34 -10.63
N ARG A 129 14.37 -13.00 -10.33
CA ARG A 129 14.39 -14.46 -10.18
C ARG A 129 13.46 -14.96 -9.08
N GLU A 130 13.37 -14.27 -7.94
CA GLU A 130 12.40 -14.64 -6.90
C GLU A 130 10.95 -14.42 -7.37
N VAL A 131 10.68 -13.34 -8.09
CA VAL A 131 9.38 -13.11 -8.75
C VAL A 131 9.02 -14.27 -9.70
N HIS A 132 9.98 -14.78 -10.47
CA HIS A 132 9.77 -15.95 -11.30
C HIS A 132 9.61 -17.25 -10.51
N ARG A 133 10.53 -17.51 -9.55
CA ARG A 133 10.57 -18.73 -8.74
C ARG A 133 9.28 -18.93 -7.95
N HIS A 134 8.71 -17.84 -7.41
CA HIS A 134 7.48 -17.87 -6.62
C HIS A 134 6.21 -17.62 -7.46
N GLY A 135 6.34 -17.56 -8.79
CA GLY A 135 5.19 -17.45 -9.69
C GLY A 135 4.49 -16.09 -9.63
N LEU A 136 5.13 -15.05 -9.10
CA LEU A 136 4.58 -13.69 -8.96
C LEU A 136 4.31 -12.98 -10.31
N HIS A 137 4.58 -13.62 -11.44
CA HIS A 137 4.40 -13.10 -12.80
C HIS A 137 3.23 -13.75 -13.57
N GLN A 138 2.49 -14.65 -12.92
CA GLN A 138 1.44 -15.46 -13.54
C GLN A 138 0.26 -15.57 -12.57
N ALA A 139 -0.96 -15.68 -13.08
CA ALA A 139 -2.16 -15.75 -12.24
C ALA A 139 -2.38 -17.10 -11.54
N ALA A 140 -1.80 -18.19 -12.09
CA ALA A 140 -2.04 -19.56 -11.63
C ALA A 140 -1.84 -19.82 -10.12
N PRO A 141 -0.91 -19.16 -9.39
CA PRO A 141 -0.76 -19.40 -7.95
C PRO A 141 -1.93 -18.90 -7.09
N TRP A 142 -2.79 -18.04 -7.61
CA TRP A 142 -3.91 -17.44 -6.85
C TRP A 142 -5.22 -17.36 -7.65
N ASP A 143 -5.28 -17.91 -8.86
CA ASP A 143 -6.48 -17.97 -9.68
C ASP A 143 -6.65 -19.36 -10.27
N ARG A 144 -7.63 -20.10 -9.75
CA ARG A 144 -7.97 -21.44 -10.23
C ARG A 144 -8.47 -21.45 -11.67
N ALA A 145 -9.03 -20.34 -12.17
CA ALA A 145 -9.41 -20.23 -13.58
C ALA A 145 -8.18 -20.17 -14.51
N SER A 146 -7.04 -19.72 -13.97
CA SER A 146 -5.77 -19.60 -14.69
C SER A 146 -4.91 -20.87 -14.63
N GLY A 147 -5.39 -21.94 -13.97
CA GLY A 147 -4.73 -23.23 -13.88
C GLY A 147 -4.94 -23.90 -12.53
N ASP A 148 -4.45 -25.13 -12.37
CA ASP A 148 -4.50 -25.82 -11.08
C ASP A 148 -3.67 -25.06 -10.05
N LEU A 149 -4.32 -24.77 -8.90
CA LEU A 149 -3.64 -24.24 -7.74
C LEU A 149 -2.58 -25.26 -7.32
N ARG A 150 -1.33 -24.82 -7.26
CA ARG A 150 -0.22 -25.73 -6.97
C ARG A 150 -0.29 -26.10 -5.50
N GLU A 151 -0.47 -27.39 -5.22
CA GLU A 151 -0.78 -27.84 -3.86
C GLU A 151 0.44 -27.78 -2.92
N TRP A 152 1.67 -28.05 -3.39
CA TRP A 152 2.87 -28.17 -2.52
C TRP A 152 4.22 -27.90 -3.23
N GLY A 153 4.31 -26.84 -4.06
CA GLY A 153 5.54 -26.45 -4.75
C GLY A 153 6.10 -25.09 -4.30
N PRO A 154 7.31 -24.67 -4.72
CA PRO A 154 7.90 -23.37 -4.35
C PRO A 154 7.10 -22.14 -4.83
N THR A 155 6.11 -22.38 -5.69
CA THR A 155 5.14 -21.39 -6.18
C THR A 155 3.77 -21.51 -5.52
N ALA A 156 3.57 -22.47 -4.62
CA ALA A 156 2.32 -22.62 -3.87
C ALA A 156 2.29 -21.56 -2.79
N TRP A 157 1.31 -20.67 -2.84
CA TRP A 157 1.09 -19.67 -1.80
C TRP A 157 0.02 -20.18 -0.84
N PHE A 158 0.30 -20.10 0.46
CA PHE A 158 -0.69 -20.43 1.47
C PHE A 158 -1.75 -19.33 1.51
N ASP A 159 -2.97 -19.68 1.11
CA ASP A 159 -4.11 -18.79 1.20
C ASP A 159 -4.60 -18.70 2.65
N TRP A 160 -4.41 -17.53 3.25
CA TRP A 160 -4.86 -17.24 4.61
C TRP A 160 -6.39 -17.08 4.70
N ASN A 161 -7.08 -17.02 3.56
CA ASN A 161 -8.54 -16.92 3.42
C ASN A 161 -9.17 -15.93 4.42
N PRO A 162 -8.73 -14.65 4.41
CA PRO A 162 -9.19 -13.67 5.39
C PRO A 162 -10.69 -13.42 5.25
N THR A 163 -11.38 -13.17 6.37
CA THR A 163 -12.82 -12.87 6.34
C THR A 163 -13.12 -11.58 5.56
N LYS A 164 -12.15 -10.66 5.55
CA LYS A 164 -12.15 -9.44 4.74
C LYS A 164 -10.73 -9.13 4.30
N ARG A 165 -10.59 -8.69 3.05
CA ARG A 165 -9.33 -8.13 2.55
C ARG A 165 -8.97 -6.81 3.24
N CYS A 166 -7.70 -6.44 3.20
CA CYS A 166 -7.24 -5.13 3.63
C CYS A 166 -7.98 -4.02 2.84
N GLU A 167 -8.35 -2.95 3.53
CA GLU A 167 -8.95 -1.78 2.88
C GLU A 167 -7.91 -1.05 2.06
N LEU A 168 -8.22 -0.83 0.79
CA LEU A 168 -7.37 -0.08 -0.12
C LEU A 168 -7.77 1.40 -0.05
N PRO A 169 -6.80 2.33 -0.06
CA PRO A 169 -7.11 3.73 -0.27
C PRO A 169 -7.71 3.91 -1.68
N GLU A 170 -8.61 4.89 -1.79
CA GLU A 170 -9.28 5.24 -3.05
C GLU A 170 -8.29 5.63 -4.16
N PHE A 171 -7.14 6.18 -3.76
CA PHE A 171 -6.04 6.52 -4.64
C PHE A 171 -4.82 5.68 -4.27
N VAL A 172 -4.13 5.16 -5.28
CA VAL A 172 -2.86 4.46 -5.08
C VAL A 172 -1.83 5.45 -4.48
N PRO A 173 -1.27 5.17 -3.29
CA PRO A 173 -0.27 6.03 -2.69
C PRO A 173 0.97 6.15 -3.58
N LYS A 174 1.45 7.37 -3.76
CA LYS A 174 2.70 7.68 -4.48
C LYS A 174 3.79 8.07 -3.50
N VAL A 175 4.05 7.17 -2.56
CA VAL A 175 5.08 7.30 -1.53
C VAL A 175 6.07 6.14 -1.67
N ALA A 176 7.31 6.34 -1.20
CA ALA A 176 8.27 5.26 -1.13
C ALA A 176 7.82 4.22 -0.09
N ALA A 177 7.94 2.93 -0.44
CA ALA A 177 7.76 1.81 0.47
C ALA A 177 9.04 1.54 1.28
N GLY A 178 8.93 0.92 2.45
CA GLY A 178 10.05 0.53 3.30
C GLY A 178 10.77 1.71 3.95
N VAL A 179 10.09 2.86 4.13
CA VAL A 179 10.67 4.03 4.78
C VAL A 179 10.29 4.08 6.26
N PRO A 180 11.23 4.46 7.16
CA PRO A 180 10.90 4.58 8.58
C PRO A 180 9.86 5.69 8.82
N ALA A 181 8.84 5.39 9.62
CA ALA A 181 7.71 6.29 9.93
C ALA A 181 6.99 6.81 8.66
N PRO A 182 6.38 5.90 7.87
CA PRO A 182 5.83 6.21 6.56
C PRO A 182 4.61 7.13 6.61
N LEU A 183 4.48 7.99 5.60
CA LEU A 183 3.26 8.79 5.38
C LEU A 183 2.20 7.91 4.73
N GLN A 184 1.39 7.23 5.54
CA GLN A 184 0.29 6.40 5.03
C GLN A 184 -0.87 7.26 4.54
N LEU A 185 -1.40 6.96 3.36
CA LEU A 185 -2.61 7.58 2.83
C LEU A 185 -3.85 6.83 3.36
N THR A 186 -4.27 7.14 4.58
CA THR A 186 -5.41 6.47 5.22
C THR A 186 -6.75 6.95 4.63
N PRO A 187 -7.85 6.20 4.80
CA PRO A 187 -9.19 6.66 4.39
C PRO A 187 -9.55 8.03 4.99
N TRP A 188 -9.15 8.25 6.25
CA TRP A 188 -9.33 9.54 6.91
C TRP A 188 -8.56 10.66 6.21
N LYS A 189 -7.30 10.43 5.78
CA LYS A 189 -6.53 11.43 5.03
C LYS A 189 -7.14 11.72 3.67
N VAL A 190 -7.65 10.70 2.96
CA VAL A 190 -8.39 10.93 1.70
C VAL A 190 -9.61 11.82 1.95
N GLY A 191 -10.37 11.57 3.00
CA GLY A 191 -11.48 12.43 3.42
C GLY A 191 -11.03 13.87 3.74
N ALA A 192 -9.89 14.03 4.42
CA ALA A 192 -9.31 15.35 4.70
C ALA A 192 -8.94 16.10 3.41
N LEU A 193 -8.33 15.43 2.44
CA LEU A 193 -8.01 16.02 1.13
C LEU A 193 -9.28 16.44 0.37
N LYS A 194 -10.38 15.68 0.48
CA LYS A 194 -11.68 16.05 -0.11
C LYS A 194 -12.27 17.31 0.52
N VAL A 195 -12.15 17.47 1.84
CA VAL A 195 -12.53 18.72 2.52
C VAL A 195 -11.68 19.89 2.04
N LEU A 196 -10.37 19.70 1.84
CA LEU A 196 -9.50 20.73 1.30
C LEU A 196 -9.88 21.14 -0.12
N ALA A 197 -10.25 20.17 -0.97
CA ALA A 197 -10.74 20.46 -2.31
C ALA A 197 -12.05 21.27 -2.29
N ASP A 198 -12.97 20.99 -1.36
CA ASP A 198 -14.17 21.83 -1.19
C ASP A 198 -13.82 23.27 -0.79
N LEU A 199 -12.86 23.43 0.14
CA LEU A 199 -12.40 24.75 0.56
C LEU A 199 -11.73 25.52 -0.59
N GLU A 200 -10.95 24.84 -1.44
CA GLU A 200 -10.30 25.48 -2.60
C GLU A 200 -11.32 25.89 -3.66
N LEU A 201 -12.31 25.03 -3.95
CA LEU A 201 -13.26 25.26 -5.04
C LEU A 201 -14.41 26.19 -4.65
N ASP A 202 -14.94 26.07 -3.44
CA ASP A 202 -16.14 26.80 -3.01
C ASP A 202 -15.81 27.95 -2.03
N GLY A 203 -14.57 28.02 -1.54
CA GLY A 203 -14.13 28.98 -0.52
C GLY A 203 -14.63 28.69 0.90
N PHE A 204 -15.48 27.67 1.08
CA PHE A 204 -15.99 27.22 2.36
C PHE A 204 -16.39 25.75 2.34
N THR A 205 -16.51 25.16 3.52
CA THR A 205 -17.20 23.89 3.74
C THR A 205 -18.25 24.04 4.85
N THR A 206 -19.04 23.00 5.09
CA THR A 206 -20.01 22.93 6.19
C THR A 206 -19.76 21.70 7.03
N ALA A 207 -20.24 21.67 8.28
CA ALA A 207 -20.15 20.46 9.12
C ALA A 207 -20.80 19.24 8.44
N LYS A 208 -21.86 19.45 7.64
CA LYS A 208 -22.48 18.40 6.82
C LYS A 208 -21.56 17.94 5.70
N GLY A 209 -20.89 18.86 5.00
CA GLY A 209 -19.90 18.55 3.95
C GLY A 209 -18.70 17.77 4.48
N VAL A 210 -18.13 18.20 5.61
CA VAL A 210 -17.03 17.47 6.27
C VAL A 210 -17.44 16.04 6.61
N ARG A 211 -18.63 15.86 7.19
CA ARG A 211 -19.15 14.51 7.50
C ARG A 211 -19.37 13.67 6.24
N ALA A 212 -19.78 14.28 5.13
CA ALA A 212 -20.01 13.57 3.87
C ALA A 212 -18.72 12.93 3.32
N HIS A 213 -17.55 13.48 3.66
CA HIS A 213 -16.24 12.92 3.31
C HIS A 213 -15.67 11.94 4.33
N GLY A 214 -16.49 11.47 5.29
CA GLY A 214 -16.07 10.47 6.29
C GLY A 214 -15.17 11.01 7.40
N VAL A 215 -15.07 12.35 7.55
CA VAL A 215 -14.27 13.01 8.57
C VAL A 215 -15.16 13.52 9.70
N ASP A 216 -14.71 13.43 10.96
CA ASP A 216 -15.44 13.97 12.10
C ASP A 216 -15.45 15.52 12.07
N PRO A 217 -16.62 16.17 11.91
CA PRO A 217 -16.70 17.64 11.91
C PRO A 217 -16.21 18.26 13.22
N ARG A 218 -16.25 17.55 14.35
CA ARG A 218 -15.73 18.06 15.62
C ARG A 218 -14.23 18.27 15.58
N ARG A 219 -13.50 17.61 14.68
CA ARG A 219 -12.05 17.83 14.51
C ARG A 219 -11.76 19.03 13.62
N PHE A 220 -12.49 19.18 12.52
CA PHE A 220 -12.24 20.22 11.52
C PHE A 220 -12.91 21.56 11.86
N CYS A 221 -14.11 21.52 12.41
CA CYS A 221 -14.91 22.69 12.80
C CYS A 221 -14.75 23.01 14.30
N ALA A 222 -13.61 22.66 14.89
CA ALA A 222 -13.28 23.01 16.27
C ALA A 222 -12.86 24.48 16.39
N THR A 223 -12.79 24.98 17.63
CA THR A 223 -12.30 26.32 17.94
C THR A 223 -10.77 26.42 17.97
N ASP A 224 -10.05 25.33 17.65
CA ASP A 224 -8.58 25.26 17.64
C ASP A 224 -7.95 25.91 16.39
N GLY A 225 -8.78 26.40 15.48
CA GLY A 225 -8.37 27.27 14.37
C GLY A 225 -8.12 26.53 13.06
N TRP A 226 -8.26 25.21 12.99
CA TRP A 226 -8.08 24.45 11.73
C TRP A 226 -8.97 25.01 10.62
N LEU A 227 -10.25 25.21 10.91
CA LEU A 227 -11.15 25.99 10.07
C LEU A 227 -11.63 27.23 10.82
N LYS A 228 -11.86 28.32 10.09
CA LYS A 228 -12.37 29.58 10.61
C LYS A 228 -13.86 29.71 10.31
N GLN A 229 -14.66 29.95 11.34
CA GLN A 229 -16.10 30.15 11.16
C GLN A 229 -16.37 31.47 10.39
N LEU A 230 -17.20 31.38 9.34
CA LEU A 230 -17.65 32.54 8.57
C LEU A 230 -19.06 33.02 8.95
N GLY A 231 -19.75 32.27 9.82
CA GLY A 231 -21.18 32.46 10.11
C GLY A 231 -22.07 31.62 9.20
N GLY A 232 -23.36 31.48 9.55
CA GLY A 232 -24.34 30.73 8.74
C GLY A 232 -24.00 29.24 8.55
N GLY A 233 -23.25 28.63 9.48
CA GLY A 233 -22.81 27.24 9.39
C GLY A 233 -21.67 26.97 8.40
N LYS A 234 -21.07 28.02 7.83
CA LYS A 234 -19.94 27.93 6.89
C LYS A 234 -18.59 28.08 7.59
N TRP A 235 -17.61 27.37 7.06
CA TRP A 235 -16.25 27.30 7.58
C TRP A 235 -15.25 27.50 6.44
N ALA A 236 -14.36 28.47 6.57
CA ALA A 236 -13.26 28.70 5.64
C ALA A 236 -11.97 28.07 6.16
N ARG A 237 -10.95 28.01 5.30
CA ARG A 237 -9.62 27.55 5.67
C ARG A 237 -9.03 28.42 6.79
N GLY A 238 -8.52 27.77 7.83
CA GLY A 238 -7.77 28.38 8.92
C GLY A 238 -6.32 27.88 8.94
N THR A 239 -5.87 27.39 10.09
CA THR A 239 -4.50 26.87 10.34
C THR A 239 -4.36 25.37 10.10
N LEU A 240 -5.22 24.82 9.25
CA LEU A 240 -5.24 23.39 8.93
C LEU A 240 -3.85 22.92 8.44
N PRO A 241 -3.33 21.76 8.92
CA PRO A 241 -2.07 21.20 8.44
C PRO A 241 -2.09 21.03 6.92
N ALA A 242 -0.94 21.20 6.27
CA ALA A 242 -0.83 21.05 4.82
C ALA A 242 -0.84 19.56 4.42
N PHE A 243 -2.00 18.90 4.50
CA PHE A 243 -2.17 17.51 4.08
C PHE A 243 -1.94 17.33 2.58
N GLU A 244 -2.26 18.36 1.79
CA GLU A 244 -2.01 18.45 0.36
C GLU A 244 -0.52 18.32 0.01
N ASP A 245 0.36 18.89 0.84
CA ASP A 245 1.81 18.82 0.62
C ASP A 245 2.39 17.44 0.97
N GLN A 246 1.71 16.70 1.86
CA GLN A 246 2.11 15.32 2.22
C GLN A 246 1.74 14.30 1.13
N HIS A 247 0.70 14.59 0.34
CA HIS A 247 0.17 13.70 -0.69
C HIS A 247 -0.27 14.48 -1.95
N PRO A 248 0.66 15.15 -2.65
CA PRO A 248 0.32 16.09 -3.71
C PRO A 248 -0.41 15.44 -4.90
N GLU A 249 -0.03 14.23 -5.30
CA GLU A 249 -0.71 13.57 -6.43
C GLU A 249 -2.10 13.04 -6.05
N ALA A 250 -2.29 12.59 -4.81
CA ALA A 250 -3.61 12.21 -4.31
C ALA A 250 -4.52 13.45 -4.23
N TYR A 251 -3.98 14.58 -3.75
CA TYR A 251 -4.71 15.84 -3.71
C TYR A 251 -5.11 16.31 -5.12
N ALA A 252 -4.19 16.26 -6.08
CA ALA A 252 -4.48 16.63 -7.46
C ALA A 252 -5.62 15.79 -8.07
N GLN A 253 -5.64 14.48 -7.80
CA GLN A 253 -6.71 13.58 -8.25
C GLN A 253 -8.05 13.89 -7.56
N VAL A 254 -8.04 14.09 -6.24
CA VAL A 254 -9.23 14.49 -5.46
C VAL A 254 -9.82 15.79 -6.00
N LEU A 255 -8.97 16.79 -6.24
CA LEU A 255 -9.37 18.10 -6.74
C LEU A 255 -9.95 18.00 -8.17
N ALA A 256 -9.36 17.17 -9.03
CA ALA A 256 -9.88 16.92 -10.37
C ALA A 256 -11.26 16.24 -10.34
N GLN A 257 -11.45 15.22 -9.50
CA GLN A 257 -12.74 14.56 -9.32
C GLN A 257 -13.80 15.54 -8.77
N ALA A 258 -13.42 16.35 -7.78
CA ALA A 258 -14.28 17.34 -7.16
C ALA A 258 -14.72 18.43 -8.16
N ARG A 259 -13.82 18.87 -9.06
CA ARG A 259 -14.15 19.78 -10.17
C ARG A 259 -15.11 19.14 -11.17
N ALA A 260 -14.84 17.89 -11.57
CA ALA A 260 -15.70 17.17 -12.50
C ALA A 260 -17.12 16.98 -11.95
N ALA A 261 -17.24 16.62 -10.67
CA ALA A 261 -18.55 16.47 -10.01
C ALA A 261 -19.35 17.77 -9.99
N ARG A 262 -18.71 18.92 -9.70
CA ARG A 262 -19.35 20.24 -9.73
C ARG A 262 -19.83 20.61 -11.13
N ALA A 263 -19.03 20.33 -12.17
CA ALA A 263 -19.40 20.60 -13.55
C ALA A 263 -20.65 19.83 -14.01
N VAL A 264 -20.83 18.59 -13.53
CA VAL A 264 -22.04 17.78 -13.82
C VAL A 264 -23.27 18.31 -13.07
N SER A 265 -23.10 18.87 -11.86
CA SER A 265 -24.19 19.40 -11.05
C SER A 265 -24.72 20.78 -11.49
N ASP A 266 -24.05 21.44 -12.45
CA ASP A 266 -24.37 22.80 -12.88
C ASP A 266 -24.83 22.83 -14.38
N PRO A 267 -26.10 22.45 -14.68
CA PRO A 267 -26.57 22.26 -16.05
C PRO A 267 -26.74 23.54 -16.89
N LYS A 268 -26.37 24.72 -16.36
CA LYS A 268 -26.67 26.03 -16.98
C LYS A 268 -25.62 26.58 -17.95
N LYS A 269 -24.53 25.86 -18.28
CA LYS A 269 -23.51 26.36 -19.24
C LYS A 269 -23.43 25.62 -20.58
N THR A 270 -24.19 24.55 -20.81
CA THR A 270 -24.08 23.76 -22.04
C THR A 270 -25.00 24.24 -23.19
N LEU A 271 -25.88 25.23 -22.96
CA LEU A 271 -26.86 25.68 -23.96
C LEU A 271 -26.56 27.04 -24.62
N GLU A 272 -25.53 27.79 -24.21
CA GLU A 272 -25.23 29.11 -24.80
C GLU A 272 -24.16 29.11 -25.91
N GLN A 273 -23.76 27.94 -26.44
CA GLN A 273 -22.83 27.86 -27.59
C GLN A 273 -23.48 27.32 -28.87
N LYS A 274 -24.81 27.27 -28.93
CA LYS A 274 -25.55 27.03 -30.17
C LYS A 274 -26.63 28.09 -30.36
N THR A 275 -26.22 29.28 -30.78
CA THR A 275 -27.08 30.19 -31.54
C THR A 275 -26.23 30.96 -32.52
#